data_AF-A0A373WSP6-F1
#
_entry.id   AF-A0A373WSP6-F1
#
_cell.length_a   1.000
_cell.length_b   1.000
_cell.length_c   1.000
_cell.angle_alpha   90.00
_cell.angle_beta   90.00
_cell.angle_gamma   90.00
#
_symmetry.space_group_name_H-M   'P 1'
#
loop_
_entity.id
_entity.type
_entity.pdbx_description
1 polymer ?
#
loop_
_entity_poly.entity_id
_entity_poly.type
_entity_poly.pdbx_seq_one_letter_code
_entity_poly.pdbx_strand_id
1 'polypeptide(L)'
;MRSKRILGVVSAIMMLGVCAVPAYADSEAEIPEYSADKSILTTDTSAPSLSFDMKDWERYIKVTPDGEKISVGASQEKTYAYQGASLKITATQPNDISDYCTYASLIRDDDKNLVYPGSESEDAPYITMGVEIDAKDFGMTCFDGCMISFKYRINQDAQGKLMGDSVFAFPCTEEYKKVTSNSVQLEINTDASNNVTQYATALIPVPDECGATKFIFEIPVIKKMDKTDVLYIDNLVIDTPLQKNGEDLQVMNLDGYNKSAKAQEIVQGLKVQPKSNGLSSTSSSEAESSKGIGVVGIVVIVVVAVVIVGAVIFVIKKKRSQFY
;
A
#
# COMPACT_ATOMS: atom_id res chain seq x y z
N MET A 1 -53.56 11.12 -0.19
CA MET A 1 -52.84 10.83 1.06
C MET A 1 -51.61 9.98 0.76
N ARG A 2 -50.42 10.52 1.09
CA ARG A 2 -49.14 9.86 1.40
C ARG A 2 -48.49 8.86 0.40
N SER A 3 -47.46 9.40 -0.28
CA SER A 3 -46.15 8.81 -0.57
C SER A 3 -45.78 7.52 0.19
N LYS A 4 -45.20 6.53 -0.54
CA LYS A 4 -43.81 6.08 -0.35
C LYS A 4 -43.37 5.06 -1.42
N ARG A 5 -42.28 5.43 -2.13
CA ARG A 5 -41.41 4.52 -2.92
C ARG A 5 -40.64 3.63 -1.94
N ILE A 6 -40.45 2.35 -2.24
CA ILE A 6 -39.40 1.52 -1.63
C ILE A 6 -38.69 0.75 -2.74
N LEU A 7 -37.49 1.25 -3.05
CA LEU A 7 -36.40 0.58 -3.75
C LEU A 7 -35.71 -0.34 -2.71
N GLY A 8 -35.51 -1.62 -3.01
CA GLY A 8 -35.03 -2.61 -2.05
C GLY A 8 -33.80 -3.38 -2.53
N VAL A 9 -32.62 -2.81 -2.25
CA VAL A 9 -31.37 -3.46 -1.83
C VAL A 9 -30.75 -4.51 -2.78
N VAL A 10 -29.80 -4.05 -3.61
CA VAL A 10 -28.64 -4.85 -4.02
C VAL A 10 -27.61 -4.76 -2.89
N SER A 11 -27.21 -5.92 -2.37
CA SER A 11 -26.25 -6.04 -1.28
C SER A 11 -24.84 -5.72 -1.79
N ALA A 12 -24.43 -4.46 -1.68
CA ALA A 12 -23.02 -4.11 -1.63
C ALA A 12 -22.49 -4.59 -0.27
N ILE A 13 -21.47 -5.45 -0.27
CA ILE A 13 -20.62 -5.63 0.91
C ILE A 13 -19.80 -4.34 0.99
N MET A 14 -20.38 -3.32 1.61
CA MET A 14 -19.58 -2.24 2.17
C MET A 14 -18.86 -2.84 3.37
N MET A 15 -17.53 -2.94 3.29
CA MET A 15 -16.73 -2.86 4.52
C MET A 15 -16.97 -1.47 5.10
N LEU A 16 -18.04 -1.31 5.86
CA LEU A 16 -18.14 -0.28 6.88
C LEU A 16 -17.23 -0.72 8.03
N GLY A 17 -15.92 -0.62 7.80
CA GLY A 17 -15.00 -0.35 8.89
C GLY A 17 -15.44 1.01 9.41
N VAL A 18 -16.03 1.01 10.60
CA VAL A 18 -16.35 2.23 11.33
C VAL A 18 -15.08 3.08 11.32
N CYS A 19 -15.09 4.21 10.62
CA CYS A 19 -14.10 5.26 10.82
C CYS A 19 -14.32 5.77 12.25
N ALA A 20 -13.81 5.04 13.23
CA ALA A 20 -13.63 5.54 14.57
C ALA A 20 -12.50 6.55 14.45
N VAL A 21 -12.88 7.79 14.19
CA VAL A 21 -12.00 8.95 14.39
C VAL A 21 -11.57 8.87 15.86
N PRO A 22 -10.29 8.65 16.16
CA PRO A 22 -9.83 8.75 17.54
C PRO A 22 -10.10 10.20 18.00
N ALA A 23 -10.79 10.35 19.13
CA ALA A 23 -10.83 11.61 19.85
C ALA A 23 -9.42 11.85 20.41
N TYR A 24 -8.57 12.48 19.61
CA TYR A 24 -7.28 12.98 20.09
C TYR A 24 -7.55 14.19 20.98
N ALA A 25 -6.84 14.24 22.10
CA ALA A 25 -6.80 15.41 22.97
C ALA A 25 -6.52 16.67 22.15
N ASP A 26 -7.33 17.71 22.36
CA ASP A 26 -7.19 19.06 21.82
C ASP A 26 -5.71 19.47 21.75
N SER A 27 -5.10 19.32 20.57
CA SER A 27 -4.04 20.23 20.19
C SER A 27 -4.70 21.25 19.29
N GLU A 28 -4.68 22.53 19.70
CA GLU A 28 -5.07 23.71 18.94
C GLU A 28 -4.20 23.92 17.66
N ALA A 29 -3.67 22.85 17.08
CA ALA A 29 -2.97 22.91 15.81
C ALA A 29 -4.01 23.17 14.72
N GLU A 30 -3.86 24.31 14.05
CA GLU A 30 -4.70 24.68 12.92
C GLU A 30 -4.54 23.63 11.81
N ILE A 31 -5.62 22.92 11.50
CA ILE A 31 -5.65 21.95 10.40
C ILE A 31 -5.57 22.75 9.09
N PRO A 32 -4.55 22.52 8.24
CA PRO A 32 -4.42 23.25 6.99
C PRO A 32 -5.59 22.93 6.06
N GLU A 33 -6.23 23.96 5.51
CA GLU A 33 -7.19 23.78 4.43
C GLU A 33 -6.49 23.23 3.19
N TYR A 34 -7.10 22.24 2.55
CA TYR A 34 -6.55 21.65 1.32
C TYR A 34 -6.50 22.69 0.19
N SER A 35 -5.30 22.88 -0.37
CA SER A 35 -5.06 23.71 -1.54
C SER A 35 -3.88 23.15 -2.33
N ALA A 36 -3.91 23.34 -3.64
CA ALA A 36 -2.89 22.87 -4.57
C ALA A 36 -2.60 23.93 -5.65
N ASP A 37 -1.34 24.07 -6.04
CA ASP A 37 -0.97 24.83 -7.21
C ASP A 37 -1.60 24.19 -8.46
N LYS A 38 -2.46 24.94 -9.15
CA LYS A 38 -3.16 24.42 -10.33
C LYS A 38 -2.23 24.15 -11.51
N SER A 39 -1.00 24.67 -11.50
CA SER A 39 -0.03 24.52 -12.58
C SER A 39 0.56 23.10 -12.67
N ILE A 40 0.51 22.35 -11.57
CA ILE A 40 1.04 20.98 -11.44
C ILE A 40 -0.05 19.90 -11.50
N LEU A 41 -1.30 20.30 -11.73
CA LEU A 41 -2.43 19.38 -11.80
C LEU A 41 -2.81 19.10 -13.24
N THR A 42 -3.18 17.85 -13.51
CA THR A 42 -3.54 17.39 -14.84
C THR A 42 -4.76 16.46 -14.79
N THR A 43 -5.50 16.40 -15.89
CA THR A 43 -6.50 15.35 -16.14
C THR A 43 -5.93 14.18 -16.95
N ASP A 44 -4.68 14.29 -17.43
CA ASP A 44 -3.94 13.18 -18.06
C ASP A 44 -3.36 12.25 -17.00
N THR A 45 -4.04 11.13 -16.75
CA THR A 45 -3.64 10.09 -15.80
C THR A 45 -2.73 9.01 -16.41
N SER A 46 -2.20 9.23 -17.61
CA SER A 46 -1.35 8.23 -18.30
C SER A 46 0.05 8.08 -17.72
N ALA A 47 0.47 9.00 -16.84
CA ALA A 47 1.77 9.01 -16.20
C ALA A 47 1.63 9.13 -14.67
N PRO A 48 2.51 8.47 -13.90
CA PRO A 48 2.55 8.63 -12.46
C PRO A 48 3.08 10.02 -12.06
N SER A 49 2.75 10.46 -10.85
CA SER A 49 3.29 11.71 -10.29
C SER A 49 4.82 11.63 -10.11
N LEU A 50 5.33 10.48 -9.64
CA LEU A 50 6.75 10.11 -9.69
C LEU A 50 6.94 8.73 -10.31
N SER A 51 7.86 8.64 -11.27
CA SER A 51 8.23 7.43 -12.00
C SER A 51 9.61 6.89 -11.63
N PHE A 52 10.40 7.67 -10.90
CA PHE A 52 11.79 7.42 -10.52
C PHE A 52 12.74 7.17 -11.69
N ASP A 53 12.37 7.52 -12.92
CA ASP A 53 13.14 7.28 -14.14
C ASP A 53 14.36 8.20 -14.30
N MET A 54 14.26 9.46 -13.85
CA MET A 54 15.36 10.43 -13.86
C MET A 54 15.93 10.63 -12.45
N LYS A 55 16.71 11.68 -12.21
CA LYS A 55 17.24 12.00 -10.86
C LYS A 55 16.41 13.02 -10.09
N ASP A 56 15.43 13.65 -10.76
CA ASP A 56 14.65 14.72 -10.15
C ASP A 56 13.77 14.24 -8.99
N TRP A 57 13.51 12.94 -8.87
CA TRP A 57 12.79 12.35 -7.75
C TRP A 57 13.45 12.63 -6.39
N GLU A 58 14.78 12.82 -6.34
CA GLU A 58 15.54 13.02 -5.09
C GLU A 58 15.07 14.22 -4.28
N ARG A 59 14.42 15.21 -4.92
CA ARG A 59 13.87 16.38 -4.23
C ARG A 59 12.55 16.10 -3.50
N TYR A 60 11.85 15.02 -3.86
CA TYR A 60 10.52 14.68 -3.33
C TYR A 60 10.57 13.56 -2.28
N ILE A 61 11.66 12.78 -2.24
CA ILE A 61 11.87 11.70 -1.28
C ILE A 61 12.87 12.16 -0.22
N LYS A 62 12.45 12.19 1.04
CA LYS A 62 13.30 12.58 2.18
C LYS A 62 13.49 11.41 3.12
N VAL A 63 14.60 11.39 3.85
CA VAL A 63 14.79 10.45 4.95
C VAL A 63 14.17 11.07 6.19
N THR A 64 13.31 10.31 6.87
CA THR A 64 12.73 10.71 8.16
C THR A 64 13.82 10.94 9.21
N PRO A 65 13.60 11.78 10.24
CA PRO A 65 14.58 12.03 11.31
C PRO A 65 15.08 10.75 12.00
N ASP A 66 14.19 9.78 12.24
CA ASP A 66 14.61 8.49 12.81
C ASP A 66 15.18 7.53 11.76
N GLY A 67 14.97 7.76 10.46
CA GLY A 67 15.59 6.99 9.39
C GLY A 67 17.11 7.05 9.42
N GLU A 68 17.70 8.13 9.94
CA GLU A 68 19.14 8.22 10.17
C GLU A 68 19.65 7.18 11.19
N LYS A 69 18.83 6.79 12.17
CA LYS A 69 19.17 5.78 13.19
C LYS A 69 19.43 4.40 12.57
N ILE A 70 18.80 4.11 11.44
CA ILE A 70 19.03 2.88 10.66
C ILE A 70 19.74 3.16 9.34
N SER A 71 20.40 4.31 9.21
CA SER A 71 21.13 4.73 8.01
C SER A 71 20.34 4.41 6.72
N VAL A 72 19.08 4.86 6.66
CA VAL A 72 18.24 4.67 5.48
C VAL A 72 18.96 5.26 4.26
N GLY A 73 19.05 4.45 3.20
CA GLY A 73 19.56 4.87 1.91
C GLY A 73 18.45 4.84 0.87
N ALA A 74 18.39 5.85 0.02
CA ALA A 74 17.50 5.92 -1.13
C ALA A 74 18.34 5.98 -2.41
N SER A 75 18.02 5.16 -3.41
CA SER A 75 18.73 5.12 -4.68
C SER A 75 17.84 4.63 -5.81
N GLN A 76 18.25 4.88 -7.06
CA GLN A 76 17.56 4.35 -8.23
C GLN A 76 17.98 2.88 -8.49
N GLU A 77 17.01 2.01 -8.76
CA GLU A 77 17.20 0.62 -9.20
C GLU A 77 16.60 0.44 -10.60
N LYS A 78 17.28 -0.29 -11.48
CA LYS A 78 16.82 -0.55 -12.87
C LYS A 78 16.69 -2.02 -13.20
N THR A 79 17.44 -2.87 -12.51
CA THR A 79 17.46 -4.32 -12.73
C THR A 79 16.19 -4.98 -12.20
N TYR A 80 15.70 -4.53 -11.04
CA TYR A 80 14.51 -5.07 -10.40
C TYR A 80 13.37 -4.05 -10.33
N ALA A 81 13.33 -3.15 -11.32
CA ALA A 81 12.32 -2.11 -11.39
C ALA A 81 11.01 -2.63 -11.97
N TYR A 82 9.87 -2.08 -11.52
CA TYR A 82 8.59 -2.40 -12.17
C TYR A 82 8.58 -1.85 -13.59
N GLN A 83 8.96 -0.58 -13.79
CA GLN A 83 8.97 0.05 -15.10
C GLN A 83 10.05 1.13 -15.17
N GLY A 84 11.01 0.97 -16.08
CA GLY A 84 12.08 1.97 -16.28
C GLY A 84 13.09 2.02 -15.14
N ALA A 85 12.70 2.56 -13.99
CA ALA A 85 13.45 2.54 -12.75
C ALA A 85 12.53 2.62 -11.52
N SER A 86 12.97 2.07 -10.39
CA SER A 86 12.25 2.16 -9.12
C SER A 86 13.12 2.82 -8.06
N LEU A 87 12.48 3.48 -7.09
CA LEU A 87 13.12 3.88 -5.85
C LEU A 87 13.46 2.62 -5.04
N LYS A 88 14.74 2.41 -4.75
CA LYS A 88 15.23 1.39 -3.83
C LYS A 88 15.60 2.01 -2.49
N ILE A 89 15.04 1.45 -1.43
CA ILE A 89 15.31 1.82 -0.05
C ILE A 89 16.12 0.72 0.62
N THR A 90 17.24 1.10 1.22
CA THR A 90 18.12 0.22 2.00
C THR A 90 18.14 0.62 3.48
N ALA A 91 18.36 -0.32 4.38
CA ALA A 91 18.56 -0.04 5.81
C ALA A 91 19.81 -0.72 6.36
N THR A 92 20.51 -0.03 7.26
CA THR A 92 21.64 -0.55 8.05
C THR A 92 21.42 -0.29 9.52
N GLN A 93 21.25 -1.35 10.30
CA GLN A 93 21.04 -1.26 11.72
C GLN A 93 22.00 -2.23 12.42
N PRO A 94 23.10 -1.73 13.03
CA PRO A 94 24.09 -2.60 13.67
C PRO A 94 23.65 -3.09 15.06
N ASN A 95 22.66 -2.43 15.68
CA ASN A 95 22.21 -2.67 17.05
C ASN A 95 20.69 -2.71 17.15
N ASP A 96 20.15 -3.38 18.16
CA ASP A 96 18.71 -3.42 18.37
C ASP A 96 18.19 -2.03 18.76
N ILE A 97 16.94 -1.72 18.37
CA ILE A 97 16.27 -0.48 18.74
C ILE A 97 15.31 -0.75 19.88
N SER A 98 15.36 0.10 20.91
CA SER A 98 14.54 -0.02 22.12
C SER A 98 13.18 0.67 22.03
N ASP A 99 13.02 1.65 21.13
CA ASP A 99 11.77 2.41 20.96
C ASP A 99 10.77 1.64 20.08
N TYR A 100 9.48 1.95 20.21
CA TYR A 100 8.44 1.32 19.41
C TYR A 100 8.32 1.96 18.03
N CYS A 101 8.13 1.13 16.99
CA CYS A 101 7.72 1.64 15.68
C CYS A 101 6.25 2.12 15.73
N THR A 102 5.86 3.04 14.84
CA THR A 102 4.59 3.79 14.89
C THR A 102 3.33 2.94 15.05
N TYR A 103 3.35 1.74 14.47
CA TYR A 103 2.24 0.78 14.49
C TYR A 103 2.53 -0.51 15.27
N ALA A 104 3.51 -0.51 16.17
CA ALA A 104 3.80 -1.67 17.04
C ALA A 104 2.57 -2.13 17.84
N SER A 105 1.70 -1.19 18.21
CA SER A 105 0.45 -1.45 18.92
C SER A 105 -0.61 -2.18 18.09
N LEU A 106 -0.41 -2.37 16.78
CA LEU A 106 -1.32 -3.13 15.91
C LEU A 106 -0.87 -4.58 15.67
N ILE A 107 0.38 -4.92 15.99
CA ILE A 107 0.93 -6.25 15.68
C ILE A 107 0.44 -7.27 16.70
N ARG A 108 -0.17 -8.35 16.21
CA ARG A 108 -0.69 -9.44 17.03
C ARG A 108 -0.07 -10.77 16.62
N ASP A 109 0.12 -11.66 17.57
CA ASP A 109 0.47 -13.06 17.30
C ASP A 109 -0.77 -13.87 16.87
N ASP A 110 -0.57 -15.15 16.56
CA ASP A 110 -1.65 -16.07 16.13
C ASP A 110 -2.75 -16.24 17.19
N ASP A 111 -2.40 -16.03 18.47
CA ASP A 111 -3.31 -16.08 19.62
C ASP A 111 -3.99 -14.74 19.90
N LYS A 112 -3.76 -13.73 19.05
CA LYS A 112 -4.28 -12.35 19.14
C LYS A 112 -3.72 -11.54 20.31
N ASN A 113 -2.58 -11.92 20.88
CA ASN A 113 -1.89 -11.14 21.88
C ASN A 113 -1.01 -10.07 21.23
N LEU A 114 -0.81 -8.95 21.92
CA LEU A 114 0.08 -7.88 21.48
C LEU A 114 1.54 -8.37 21.46
N VAL A 115 2.19 -8.29 20.29
CA VAL A 115 3.59 -8.71 20.11
C VAL A 115 4.57 -7.76 20.82
N TYR A 116 4.19 -6.49 20.97
CA TYR A 116 4.99 -5.45 21.62
C TYR A 116 4.25 -4.88 22.84
N PRO A 117 4.23 -5.59 23.98
CA PRO A 117 3.51 -5.16 25.19
C PRO A 117 3.94 -3.76 25.64
N GLY A 118 2.98 -2.90 25.99
CA GLY A 118 3.25 -1.52 26.42
C GLY A 118 3.36 -0.51 25.27
N SER A 119 3.39 -0.95 24.01
CA SER A 119 3.26 -0.03 22.87
C SER A 119 1.92 0.71 22.84
N GLU A 120 0.87 0.16 23.43
CA GLU A 120 -0.45 0.82 23.52
C GLU A 120 -0.52 1.99 24.53
N SER A 121 0.55 2.22 25.31
CA SER A 121 0.62 3.30 26.28
C SER A 121 0.72 4.67 25.59
N GLU A 122 0.02 5.68 26.12
CA GLU A 122 0.10 7.06 25.60
C GLU A 122 1.53 7.63 25.70
N ASP A 123 2.26 7.27 26.75
CA ASP A 123 3.65 7.69 26.98
C ASP A 123 4.69 6.80 26.27
N ALA A 124 4.27 5.85 25.42
CA ALA A 124 5.20 4.96 24.74
C ALA A 124 6.11 5.76 23.79
N PRO A 125 7.45 5.59 23.87
CA PRO A 125 8.36 6.26 22.94
C PRO A 125 8.20 5.62 21.56
N TYR A 126 7.80 6.43 20.59
CA TYR A 126 7.65 6.02 19.20
C TYR A 126 8.74 6.63 18.33
N ILE A 127 9.16 5.86 17.34
CA ILE A 127 10.08 6.28 16.28
C ILE A 127 9.46 6.00 14.91
N THR A 128 9.76 6.88 13.96
CA THR A 128 9.27 6.78 12.58
C THR A 128 10.46 6.69 11.64
N MET A 129 10.96 5.48 11.43
CA MET A 129 12.15 5.26 10.60
C MET A 129 11.77 4.94 9.17
N GLY A 130 12.36 5.59 8.19
CA GLY A 130 12.06 5.33 6.78
C GLY A 130 12.27 6.53 5.90
N VAL A 131 11.50 6.60 4.81
CA VAL A 131 11.46 7.76 3.93
C VAL A 131 10.08 8.40 3.94
N GLU A 132 10.02 9.66 3.53
CA GLU A 132 8.80 10.46 3.49
C GLU A 132 8.69 11.26 2.20
N ILE A 133 7.46 11.68 1.92
CA ILE A 133 7.14 12.71 0.94
C ILE A 133 6.35 13.82 1.64
N ASP A 134 6.62 15.08 1.29
CA ASP A 134 5.93 16.25 1.86
C ASP A 134 4.96 16.84 0.83
N ALA A 135 3.72 17.15 1.24
CA ALA A 135 2.70 17.74 0.37
C ALA A 135 3.19 19.01 -0.34
N LYS A 136 3.97 19.84 0.36
CA LYS A 136 4.55 21.10 -0.15
C LYS A 136 5.47 20.90 -1.35
N ASP A 137 6.18 19.78 -1.43
CA ASP A 137 7.09 19.51 -2.55
C ASP A 137 6.29 19.21 -3.83
N PHE A 138 5.04 18.77 -3.67
CA PHE A 138 4.06 18.60 -4.73
C PHE A 138 3.12 19.80 -4.82
N GLY A 139 3.52 20.99 -4.39
CA GLY A 139 2.71 22.22 -4.50
C GLY A 139 1.36 22.17 -3.79
N MET A 140 1.20 21.31 -2.78
CA MET A 140 -0.02 21.17 -1.98
C MET A 140 0.21 21.61 -0.53
N THR A 141 -0.86 22.02 0.17
CA THR A 141 -0.80 22.34 1.62
C THR A 141 -0.80 21.09 2.49
N CYS A 142 -1.59 20.08 2.12
CA CYS A 142 -1.69 18.77 2.77
C CYS A 142 -2.10 17.71 1.74
N PHE A 143 -2.11 16.45 2.17
CA PHE A 143 -2.63 15.29 1.43
C PHE A 143 -4.08 14.98 1.76
N ASP A 144 -4.77 15.82 2.54
CA ASP A 144 -6.14 15.56 2.99
C ASP A 144 -7.07 15.29 1.79
N GLY A 145 -7.85 14.21 1.88
CA GLY A 145 -8.74 13.76 0.81
C GLY A 145 -8.05 13.17 -0.43
N CYS A 146 -6.72 13.14 -0.51
CA CYS A 146 -6.00 12.52 -1.63
C CYS A 146 -6.10 10.98 -1.60
N MET A 147 -5.91 10.37 -2.77
CA MET A 147 -5.58 8.95 -2.90
C MET A 147 -4.11 8.81 -3.32
N ILE A 148 -3.31 8.14 -2.51
CA ILE A 148 -1.91 7.86 -2.81
C ILE A 148 -1.81 6.40 -3.23
N SER A 149 -1.35 6.14 -4.45
CA SER A 149 -1.16 4.78 -4.94
C SER A 149 0.23 4.59 -5.54
N PHE A 150 0.73 3.36 -5.45
CA PHE A 150 2.07 3.03 -5.95
C PHE A 150 2.22 1.52 -6.15
N LYS A 151 3.20 1.15 -6.97
CA LYS A 151 3.71 -0.21 -7.02
C LYS A 151 4.78 -0.37 -5.97
N TYR A 152 4.75 -1.48 -5.24
CA TYR A 152 5.81 -1.78 -4.28
C TYR A 152 6.24 -3.23 -4.32
N ARG A 153 7.47 -3.48 -3.87
CA ARG A 153 8.02 -4.81 -3.62
C ARG A 153 8.89 -4.74 -2.38
N ILE A 154 8.71 -5.68 -1.45
CA ILE A 154 9.63 -5.84 -0.32
C ILE A 154 10.60 -6.97 -0.64
N ASN A 155 11.89 -6.71 -0.43
CA ASN A 155 12.94 -7.69 -0.66
C ASN A 155 12.87 -8.82 0.38
N GLN A 156 13.02 -10.07 -0.08
CA GLN A 156 12.99 -11.25 0.77
C GLN A 156 14.16 -11.36 1.75
N ASP A 157 15.21 -10.56 1.58
CA ASP A 157 16.31 -10.48 2.54
C ASP A 157 15.99 -9.60 3.76
N ALA A 158 14.88 -8.86 3.71
CA ALA A 158 14.31 -8.15 4.86
C ALA A 158 13.37 -9.05 5.71
N GLN A 159 13.00 -10.23 5.21
CA GLN A 159 12.14 -11.17 5.95
C GLN A 159 12.77 -11.58 7.28
N GLY A 160 11.95 -11.63 8.33
CA GLY A 160 12.32 -11.94 9.70
C GLY A 160 13.06 -10.82 10.42
N LYS A 161 13.30 -9.67 9.76
CA LYS A 161 14.03 -8.52 10.31
C LYS A 161 13.16 -7.26 10.46
N LEU A 162 11.97 -7.25 9.88
CA LEU A 162 10.99 -6.16 9.99
C LEU A 162 9.89 -6.53 10.97
N MET A 163 9.33 -5.52 11.62
CA MET A 163 8.12 -5.66 12.44
C MET A 163 6.98 -6.24 11.59
N GLY A 164 6.47 -7.41 11.98
CA GLY A 164 5.42 -8.10 11.23
C GLY A 164 5.82 -8.48 9.79
N ASP A 165 7.12 -8.61 9.49
CA ASP A 165 7.63 -8.86 8.12
C ASP A 165 7.09 -7.86 7.07
N SER A 166 6.87 -6.62 7.51
CA SER A 166 6.14 -5.61 6.73
C SER A 166 6.80 -4.24 6.76
N VAL A 167 6.42 -3.42 5.78
CA VAL A 167 6.64 -1.97 5.74
C VAL A 167 5.29 -1.31 5.99
N PHE A 168 5.25 -0.16 6.65
CA PHE A 168 4.01 0.58 6.87
C PHE A 168 3.99 1.84 6.02
N ALA A 169 2.88 2.08 5.32
CA ALA A 169 2.66 3.30 4.56
C ALA A 169 1.45 4.06 5.13
N PHE A 170 1.64 5.34 5.49
CA PHE A 170 0.61 6.11 6.17
C PHE A 170 0.81 7.63 6.09
N PRO A 171 -0.28 8.41 6.11
CA PRO A 171 -0.20 9.86 6.28
C PRO A 171 0.06 10.26 7.75
N CYS A 172 0.76 11.37 7.96
CA CYS A 172 0.97 11.97 9.27
C CYS A 172 1.06 13.51 9.20
N THR A 173 0.98 14.15 10.37
CA THR A 173 1.21 15.60 10.51
C THR A 173 2.68 15.95 10.37
N GLU A 174 2.99 17.24 10.37
CA GLU A 174 4.37 17.75 10.30
C GLU A 174 5.24 17.20 11.44
N GLU A 175 4.66 17.01 12.63
CA GLU A 175 5.28 16.45 13.84
C GLU A 175 5.26 14.91 13.90
N TYR A 176 5.02 14.23 12.77
CA TYR A 176 4.99 12.75 12.68
C TYR A 176 3.87 12.09 13.49
N LYS A 177 2.82 12.82 13.85
CA LYS A 177 1.63 12.21 14.46
C LYS A 177 0.81 11.52 13.38
N LYS A 178 0.56 10.22 13.54
CA LYS A 178 -0.34 9.48 12.65
C LYS A 178 -1.75 10.11 12.69
N VAL A 179 -2.34 10.30 11.52
CA VAL A 179 -3.69 10.89 11.38
C VAL A 179 -4.76 9.82 11.11
N THR A 180 -4.35 8.55 11.08
CA THR A 180 -5.25 7.41 10.93
C THR A 180 -4.94 6.35 11.99
N SER A 181 -5.97 5.59 12.36
CA SER A 181 -5.84 4.41 13.23
C SER A 181 -5.44 3.14 12.45
N ASN A 182 -5.55 3.15 11.12
CA ASN A 182 -5.27 2.02 10.25
C ASN A 182 -4.08 2.37 9.33
N SER A 183 -2.92 1.78 9.60
CA SER A 183 -1.82 1.79 8.62
C SER A 183 -2.13 0.85 7.46
N VAL A 184 -1.56 1.14 6.30
CA VAL A 184 -1.49 0.15 5.24
C VAL A 184 -0.21 -0.63 5.44
N GLN A 185 -0.37 -1.86 5.95
CA GLN A 185 0.69 -2.83 6.08
C GLN A 185 1.02 -3.42 4.71
N LEU A 186 2.21 -3.11 4.21
CA LEU A 186 2.76 -3.64 2.97
C LEU A 186 3.46 -4.97 3.28
N GLU A 187 3.02 -6.03 2.65
CA GLU A 187 3.52 -7.39 2.91
C GLU A 187 4.49 -7.88 1.82
N ILE A 188 5.42 -8.75 2.23
CA ILE A 188 6.29 -9.47 1.31
C ILE A 188 5.45 -10.41 0.44
N ASN A 189 5.58 -10.28 -0.88
CA ASN A 189 4.93 -11.20 -1.80
C ASN A 189 5.61 -12.59 -1.72
N THR A 190 4.87 -13.56 -1.18
CA THR A 190 5.26 -14.97 -1.07
C THR A 190 4.48 -15.88 -2.00
N ASP A 191 3.59 -15.31 -2.83
CA ASP A 191 2.74 -16.06 -3.74
C ASP A 191 3.48 -16.41 -5.04
N ALA A 192 3.76 -17.70 -5.22
CA ALA A 192 4.41 -18.22 -6.42
C ALA A 192 3.60 -18.01 -7.71
N SER A 193 2.29 -17.77 -7.62
CA SER A 193 1.43 -17.51 -8.78
C SER A 193 1.60 -16.08 -9.34
N ASN A 194 2.18 -15.16 -8.57
CA ASN A 194 2.47 -13.78 -8.96
C ASN A 194 3.98 -13.50 -8.97
N ASN A 195 4.74 -14.39 -9.61
CA ASN A 195 6.19 -14.31 -9.73
C ASN A 195 6.66 -13.45 -10.92
N VAL A 196 5.74 -13.02 -11.79
CA VAL A 196 6.09 -12.28 -13.02
C VAL A 196 6.61 -10.89 -12.66
N THR A 197 5.88 -10.06 -11.92
CA THR A 197 6.39 -8.72 -11.56
C THR A 197 6.95 -8.67 -10.14
N GLN A 198 6.54 -9.54 -9.22
CA GLN A 198 6.80 -9.45 -7.76
C GLN A 198 6.32 -8.16 -7.07
N TYR A 199 6.02 -7.09 -7.82
CA TYR A 199 5.39 -5.88 -7.32
C TYR A 199 3.89 -6.10 -7.06
N ALA A 200 3.45 -5.64 -5.88
CA ALA A 200 2.06 -5.45 -5.52
C ALA A 200 1.65 -3.98 -5.75
N THR A 201 0.36 -3.68 -5.62
CA THR A 201 -0.18 -2.32 -5.71
C THR A 201 -0.76 -1.92 -4.36
N ALA A 202 -0.37 -0.77 -3.85
CA ALA A 202 -0.98 -0.15 -2.69
C ALA A 202 -1.88 1.01 -3.15
N LEU A 203 -3.03 1.15 -2.51
CA LEU A 203 -3.96 2.27 -2.68
C LEU A 203 -4.35 2.76 -1.29
N ILE A 204 -3.99 3.99 -0.97
CA ILE A 204 -4.04 4.52 0.40
C ILE A 204 -4.85 5.81 0.38
N PRO A 205 -6.12 5.76 0.82
CA PRO A 205 -6.93 6.96 0.96
C PRO A 205 -6.44 7.76 2.18
N VAL A 206 -6.23 9.05 2.00
CA VAL A 206 -5.96 9.98 3.08
C VAL A 206 -7.30 10.57 3.54
N PRO A 207 -7.63 10.54 4.84
CA PRO A 207 -8.84 11.17 5.35
C PRO A 207 -8.90 12.67 5.01
N ASP A 208 -10.11 13.21 4.93
CA ASP A 208 -10.31 14.65 4.81
C ASP A 208 -10.15 15.34 6.18
N GLU A 209 -9.82 16.63 6.18
CA GLU A 209 -9.68 17.49 7.37
C GLU A 209 -8.84 16.85 8.50
N CYS A 210 -7.73 16.20 8.15
CA CYS A 210 -6.89 15.45 9.09
C CYS A 210 -5.48 16.04 9.29
N GLY A 211 -5.09 17.02 8.48
CA GLY A 211 -3.82 17.73 8.59
C GLY A 211 -2.62 16.89 8.16
N ALA A 212 -2.80 15.97 7.21
CA ALA A 212 -1.75 15.11 6.68
C ALA A 212 -0.78 15.91 5.79
N THR A 213 0.25 16.54 6.36
CA THR A 213 1.26 17.25 5.55
C THR A 213 2.35 16.34 5.00
N LYS A 214 2.47 15.13 5.57
CA LYS A 214 3.48 14.13 5.23
C LYS A 214 2.87 12.77 4.94
N PHE A 215 3.57 11.99 4.13
CA PHE A 215 3.26 10.59 3.91
C PHE A 215 4.53 9.75 4.05
N ILE A 216 4.46 8.73 4.90
CA ILE A 216 5.62 7.96 5.36
C ILE A 216 5.61 6.57 4.74
N PHE A 217 6.79 6.10 4.36
CA PHE A 217 7.10 4.69 4.13
C PHE A 217 8.03 4.22 5.24
N GLU A 218 7.45 3.74 6.33
CA GLU A 218 8.15 3.31 7.54
C GLU A 218 8.78 1.93 7.31
N ILE A 219 10.08 1.85 7.59
CA ILE A 219 10.91 0.66 7.58
C ILE A 219 11.15 0.22 9.03
N PRO A 220 10.25 -0.58 9.63
CA PRO A 220 10.24 -0.87 11.05
C PRO A 220 11.23 -2.00 11.39
N VAL A 221 12.52 -1.69 11.39
CA VAL A 221 13.56 -2.69 11.60
C VAL A 221 13.62 -3.12 13.08
N ILE A 222 13.53 -4.43 13.32
CA ILE A 222 13.51 -5.05 14.67
C ILE A 222 14.69 -5.99 14.91
N LYS A 223 15.49 -6.27 13.89
CA LYS A 223 16.74 -7.05 13.99
C LYS A 223 17.82 -6.39 13.17
N LYS A 224 19.06 -6.71 13.52
CA LYS A 224 20.23 -6.19 12.81
C LYS A 224 20.13 -6.37 11.29
N MET A 225 20.48 -5.31 10.59
CA MET A 225 20.57 -5.24 9.12
C MET A 225 21.93 -4.69 8.72
N ASP A 226 22.53 -5.27 7.69
CA ASP A 226 23.75 -4.76 7.07
C ASP A 226 23.42 -4.37 5.63
N LYS A 227 23.32 -3.06 5.39
CA LYS A 227 22.99 -2.42 4.10
C LYS A 227 22.02 -3.25 3.25
N THR A 228 20.93 -3.66 3.88
CA THR A 228 19.97 -4.60 3.29
C THR A 228 19.02 -3.82 2.41
N ASP A 229 18.82 -4.25 1.16
CA ASP A 229 17.74 -3.77 0.31
C ASP A 229 16.42 -4.17 0.98
N VAL A 230 15.52 -3.21 1.21
CA VAL A 230 14.26 -3.47 1.93
C VAL A 230 13.05 -3.28 1.03
N LEU A 231 12.86 -2.08 0.49
CA LEU A 231 11.65 -1.71 -0.23
C LEU A 231 12.00 -1.14 -1.61
N TYR A 232 11.24 -1.54 -2.60
CA TYR A 232 11.22 -0.90 -3.90
C TYR A 232 9.85 -0.25 -4.12
N ILE A 233 9.83 1.00 -4.60
CA ILE A 233 8.61 1.75 -4.94
C ILE A 233 8.73 2.21 -6.39
N ASP A 234 7.63 2.10 -7.13
CA ASP A 234 7.54 2.54 -8.52
C ASP A 234 6.16 3.14 -8.78
N ASN A 235 6.05 4.01 -9.78
CA ASN A 235 4.81 4.64 -10.23
C ASN A 235 3.96 5.22 -9.09
N LEU A 236 4.53 6.12 -8.29
CA LEU A 236 3.80 6.85 -7.25
C LEU A 236 2.82 7.83 -7.91
N VAL A 237 1.55 7.71 -7.57
CA VAL A 237 0.43 8.51 -8.06
C VAL A 237 -0.23 9.21 -6.88
N ILE A 238 -0.52 10.50 -7.06
CA ILE A 238 -1.28 11.30 -6.11
C ILE A 238 -2.50 11.86 -6.84
N ASP A 239 -3.66 11.23 -6.62
CA ASP A 239 -4.95 11.76 -7.05
C ASP A 239 -5.44 12.74 -5.99
N THR A 240 -5.86 13.93 -6.44
CA THR A 240 -6.34 15.01 -5.57
C THR A 240 -7.85 14.95 -5.39
N PRO A 241 -8.42 15.53 -4.32
CA PRO A 241 -9.87 15.68 -4.18
C PRO A 241 -10.47 16.73 -5.14
N LEU A 242 -9.65 17.38 -5.99
CA LEU A 242 -10.09 18.43 -6.90
C LEU A 242 -10.59 17.87 -8.23
N GLN A 243 -11.52 18.60 -8.84
CA GLN A 243 -12.05 18.28 -10.16
C GLN A 243 -11.99 19.49 -11.10
N LYS A 244 -11.85 19.20 -12.40
CA LYS A 244 -12.00 20.19 -13.47
C LYS A 244 -12.95 19.63 -14.52
N ASN A 245 -14.06 20.32 -14.76
CA ASN A 245 -15.11 19.90 -15.70
C ASN A 245 -15.68 18.49 -15.41
N GLY A 246 -15.68 18.06 -14.14
CA GLY A 246 -16.15 16.74 -13.72
C GLY A 246 -15.13 15.61 -13.90
N GLU A 247 -13.90 15.92 -14.31
CA GLU A 247 -12.77 14.98 -14.30
C GLU A 247 -11.91 15.22 -13.05
N ASP A 248 -11.48 14.13 -12.41
CA ASP A 248 -10.59 14.18 -11.25
C ASP A 248 -9.20 14.69 -11.67
N LEU A 249 -8.57 15.45 -10.78
CA LEU A 249 -7.23 15.98 -10.99
C LEU A 249 -6.18 15.14 -10.28
N GLN A 250 -5.10 14.84 -10.99
CA GLN A 250 -3.91 14.16 -10.46
C GLN A 250 -2.73 15.13 -10.47
N VAL A 251 -1.78 14.96 -9.54
CA VAL A 251 -0.47 15.60 -9.67
C VAL A 251 0.22 15.06 -10.92
N MET A 252 0.66 15.96 -11.80
CA MET A 252 1.34 15.60 -13.05
C MET A 252 2.67 14.90 -12.79
N ASN A 253 3.25 14.26 -13.80
CA ASN A 253 4.58 13.68 -13.65
C ASN A 253 5.64 14.77 -13.42
N LEU A 254 6.42 14.62 -12.35
CA LEU A 254 7.37 15.65 -11.89
C LEU A 254 8.83 15.31 -12.10
N ASP A 255 9.14 14.05 -12.42
CA ASP A 255 10.51 13.53 -12.49
C ASP A 255 10.89 12.95 -13.85
N GLY A 256 10.01 13.02 -14.84
CA GLY A 256 10.27 12.56 -16.20
C GLY A 256 9.97 11.08 -16.40
N TYR A 257 8.73 10.78 -16.79
CA TYR A 257 8.26 9.43 -17.08
C TYR A 257 8.65 8.92 -18.47
N ASN A 258 9.28 7.74 -18.51
CA ASN A 258 9.57 7.05 -19.75
C ASN A 258 8.35 6.26 -20.25
N LYS A 259 7.50 6.93 -21.04
CA LYS A 259 6.32 6.34 -21.69
C LYS A 259 6.61 5.10 -22.57
N SER A 260 7.86 4.88 -22.96
CA SER A 260 8.26 3.71 -23.75
C SER A 260 8.67 2.49 -22.92
N ALA A 261 8.96 2.69 -21.63
CA ALA A 261 9.27 1.60 -20.71
C ALA A 261 8.03 0.72 -20.53
N LYS A 262 8.23 -0.59 -20.51
CA LYS A 262 7.17 -1.57 -20.24
C LYS A 262 7.37 -2.16 -18.86
N ALA A 263 6.28 -2.62 -18.24
CA ALA A 263 6.36 -3.40 -17.02
C ALA A 263 7.29 -4.61 -17.24
N GLN A 264 8.25 -4.80 -16.33
CA GLN A 264 9.26 -5.85 -16.44
C GLN A 264 8.79 -7.15 -15.78
N GLU A 265 9.17 -8.27 -16.39
CA GLU A 265 9.09 -9.58 -15.75
C GLU A 265 10.38 -9.83 -14.94
N ILE A 266 10.25 -9.92 -13.62
CA ILE A 266 11.33 -10.10 -12.64
C ILE A 266 11.38 -11.58 -12.23
N VAL A 267 12.27 -12.33 -12.87
CA VAL A 267 12.52 -13.74 -12.56
C VAL A 267 13.58 -13.85 -11.46
N GLN A 268 13.17 -13.68 -10.20
CA GLN A 268 13.98 -13.98 -9.02
C GLN A 268 13.28 -15.06 -8.18
N GLY A 269 14.02 -16.04 -7.66
CA GLY A 269 13.46 -17.14 -6.88
C GLY A 269 12.71 -16.63 -5.66
N LEU A 270 11.42 -16.96 -5.57
CA LEU A 270 10.61 -16.62 -4.39
C LEU A 270 10.90 -17.64 -3.27
N LYS A 271 11.24 -17.16 -2.08
CA LYS A 271 11.16 -17.94 -0.83
C LYS A 271 9.69 -18.21 -0.52
N VAL A 272 9.20 -19.37 -0.97
CA VAL A 272 7.85 -19.84 -0.65
C VAL A 272 7.84 -20.26 0.82
N GLN A 273 6.98 -19.66 1.63
CA GLN A 273 6.72 -20.21 2.97
C GLN A 273 6.08 -21.60 2.79
N PRO A 274 6.65 -22.67 3.38
CA PRO A 274 6.01 -23.97 3.31
C PRO A 274 4.64 -23.86 3.98
N LYS A 275 3.56 -24.11 3.23
CA LYS A 275 2.27 -24.41 3.85
C LYS A 275 2.51 -25.62 4.75
N SER A 276 2.39 -25.46 6.06
CA SER A 276 2.43 -26.59 6.98
C SER A 276 1.21 -27.47 6.72
N ASN A 277 1.34 -28.39 5.78
CA ASN A 277 0.48 -29.56 5.68
C ASN A 277 1.42 -30.75 5.47
N GLY A 278 1.32 -31.70 6.39
CA GLY A 278 2.27 -32.78 6.55
C GLY A 278 2.45 -33.66 5.32
N LEU A 279 3.60 -34.35 5.39
CA LEU A 279 4.07 -35.47 4.58
C LEU A 279 4.57 -35.19 3.15
N SER A 280 5.85 -35.52 3.01
CA SER A 280 6.65 -35.65 1.80
C SER A 280 6.10 -36.64 0.78
N SER A 281 6.29 -36.35 -0.51
CA SER A 281 6.98 -37.24 -1.45
C SER A 281 7.25 -36.56 -2.79
N THR A 282 8.50 -36.65 -3.21
CA THR A 282 9.08 -36.36 -4.52
C THR A 282 8.32 -37.03 -5.68
N SER A 283 8.12 -36.31 -6.80
CA SER A 283 8.42 -36.83 -8.14
C SER A 283 8.43 -35.72 -9.20
N SER A 284 9.35 -35.88 -10.12
CA SER A 284 9.76 -35.06 -11.25
C SER A 284 8.76 -34.98 -12.40
N SER A 285 8.94 -33.94 -13.24
CA SER A 285 8.60 -33.82 -14.68
C SER A 285 7.08 -33.80 -15.01
N GLU A 286 6.54 -33.00 -15.94
CA GLU A 286 6.95 -32.61 -17.28
C GLU A 286 6.29 -31.26 -17.67
N ALA A 287 6.91 -30.57 -18.62
CA ALA A 287 6.30 -29.43 -19.30
C ALA A 287 5.19 -29.92 -20.25
N GLU A 288 3.97 -29.39 -20.09
CA GLU A 288 2.96 -29.41 -21.14
C GLU A 288 2.42 -28.01 -21.41
N SER A 289 2.44 -27.68 -22.70
CA SER A 289 1.88 -26.47 -23.28
C SER A 289 0.38 -26.37 -23.00
N SER A 290 -0.11 -25.18 -22.63
CA SER A 290 -1.49 -24.82 -22.92
C SER A 290 -1.59 -23.36 -23.35
N LYS A 291 -2.29 -23.16 -24.47
CA LYS A 291 -2.58 -21.87 -25.10
C LYS A 291 -3.15 -20.90 -24.07
N GLY A 292 -2.47 -19.78 -23.86
CA GLY A 292 -2.92 -18.72 -22.97
C GLY A 292 -4.28 -18.18 -23.40
N ILE A 293 -5.30 -18.41 -22.59
CA ILE A 293 -6.54 -17.66 -22.62
C ILE A 293 -6.21 -16.28 -22.08
N GLY A 294 -6.15 -15.27 -22.96
CA GLY A 294 -5.88 -13.89 -22.57
C GLY A 294 -6.88 -13.38 -21.52
N VAL A 295 -6.49 -12.34 -20.78
CA VAL A 295 -7.19 -11.72 -19.64
C VAL A 295 -8.72 -11.60 -19.80
N VAL A 296 -9.21 -11.37 -21.03
CA VAL A 296 -10.64 -11.32 -21.35
C VAL A 296 -11.37 -12.66 -21.10
N GLY A 297 -10.73 -13.80 -21.37
CA GLY A 297 -11.32 -15.10 -21.15
C GLY A 297 -11.38 -15.53 -19.69
N ILE A 298 -10.47 -15.05 -18.83
CA ILE A 298 -10.54 -15.27 -17.37
C ILE A 298 -11.77 -14.55 -16.80
N VAL A 299 -12.02 -13.31 -17.22
CA VAL A 299 -13.21 -12.55 -16.80
C VAL A 299 -14.50 -13.23 -17.24
N VAL A 300 -14.56 -13.77 -18.46
CA VAL A 300 -15.73 -14.51 -18.95
C VAL A 300 -15.98 -15.79 -18.16
N ILE A 301 -14.94 -16.56 -17.82
CA ILE A 301 -15.08 -17.80 -17.04
C ILE A 301 -15.62 -17.50 -15.63
N VAL A 302 -15.11 -16.45 -14.97
CA VAL A 302 -15.58 -16.04 -13.64
C VAL A 302 -17.03 -15.59 -13.68
N VAL A 303 -17.43 -14.79 -14.68
CA VAL A 303 -18.81 -14.32 -14.84
C VAL A 303 -19.77 -15.49 -15.09
N VAL A 304 -19.40 -16.44 -15.96
CA VAL A 304 -20.24 -17.63 -16.23
C VAL A 304 -20.38 -18.52 -14.99
N ALA A 305 -19.31 -18.71 -14.22
CA ALA A 305 -19.37 -19.47 -12.97
C ALA A 305 -20.30 -18.81 -11.93
N VAL A 306 -20.23 -17.49 -11.77
CA VAL A 306 -21.11 -16.72 -10.86
C VAL A 306 -22.58 -16.80 -11.29
N VAL A 307 -22.86 -16.74 -12.60
CA VAL A 307 -24.23 -16.85 -13.12
C VAL A 307 -24.80 -18.26 -12.89
N ILE A 308 -24.01 -19.31 -13.10
CA ILE A 308 -24.45 -20.70 -12.87
C ILE A 308 -24.71 -20.94 -11.38
N VAL A 309 -23.81 -20.52 -10.50
CA VAL A 309 -23.99 -20.64 -9.05
C VAL A 309 -25.20 -19.84 -8.57
N GLY A 310 -25.39 -18.62 -9.09
CA GLY A 310 -26.57 -17.80 -8.81
C GLY A 310 -27.88 -18.47 -9.25
N ALA A 311 -27.90 -19.06 -10.44
CA ALA A 311 -29.08 -19.78 -10.95
C ALA A 311 -29.40 -21.03 -10.14
N VAL A 312 -28.39 -21.80 -9.72
CA VAL A 312 -28.56 -23.00 -8.87
C VAL A 312 -29.11 -22.61 -7.49
N ILE A 313 -28.56 -21.56 -6.86
CA ILE A 313 -29.05 -21.06 -5.56
C ILE A 313 -30.50 -20.55 -5.68
N PHE A 314 -30.84 -19.86 -6.78
CA PHE A 314 -32.19 -19.38 -7.03
C PHE A 314 -33.20 -20.53 -7.20
N VAL A 315 -32.84 -21.58 -7.93
CA VAL A 315 -33.70 -22.78 -8.11
C VAL A 315 -33.89 -23.52 -6.79
N ILE A 316 -32.84 -23.64 -5.96
CA ILE A 316 -32.93 -24.28 -4.64
C ILE A 316 -33.85 -23.47 -3.71
N LYS A 317 -33.72 -22.14 -3.68
CA LYS A 317 -34.62 -21.27 -2.90
C LYS A 317 -36.08 -21.37 -3.36
N LYS A 318 -36.31 -21.39 -4.69
CA LYS A 318 -37.67 -21.50 -5.27
C LYS A 318 -38.33 -22.86 -4.99
N LYS A 319 -37.56 -23.95 -4.92
CA LYS A 319 -38.10 -25.27 -4.53
C LYS A 319 -38.36 -25.39 -3.02
N ARG A 320 -37.60 -24.69 -2.17
CA ARG A 320 -37.83 -24.70 -0.72
C ARG A 320 -39.10 -23.96 -0.30
N SER A 321 -39.53 -22.95 -1.05
CA SER A 321 -40.77 -22.20 -0.79
C SER A 321 -42.04 -22.87 -1.32
N GLN A 322 -41.95 -24.09 -1.85
CA GLN A 322 -43.12 -24.90 -2.25
C GLN A 322 -43.44 -26.00 -1.22
N PHE A 323 -42.61 -26.17 -0.19
CA PHE A 323 -42.78 -27.19 0.85
C PHE A 323 -42.87 -26.61 2.28
N TYR A 324 -43.06 -25.29 2.39
CA TYR A 324 -43.48 -24.59 3.62
C TYR A 324 -44.57 -23.59 3.29
#